data_AF-A0A8F9WFQ5-F1
#
_entry.id   AF-A0A8F9WFQ5-F1
#
_cell.length_a   1.000
_cell.length_b   1.000
_cell.length_c   1.000
_cell.angle_alpha   90.00
_cell.angle_beta   90.00
_cell.angle_gamma   90.00
#
_symmetry.space_group_name_H-M   'P 1'
#
loop_
_entity.id
_entity.type
_entity.pdbx_description
1 polymer ?
#
loop_
_entity_poly.entity_id
_entity_poly.type
_entity_poly.pdbx_seq_one_letter_code
_entity_poly.pdbx_strand_id
1 'polypeptide(L)'
;MNTKLLSLLFLTFGIFVFSQKVTIKKDIIYLDAKECLKITGDSNNVSIVDLNGNEIIFLKFIHNSRYGSVYNKITFLGQGLTLTSQSYIFSKKLLIEKLIESKVLNNCKLDEEKVNTFIMKYDENIER
;
A
#
# COMPACT_ATOMS: atom_id res chain seq x y z
N MET A 1 -11.98 38.28 34.40
CA MET A 1 -11.10 37.36 33.66
C MET A 1 -11.65 37.27 32.24
N ASN A 2 -10.93 37.83 31.26
CA ASN A 2 -11.47 38.13 29.93
C ASN A 2 -11.79 36.84 29.14
N THR A 3 -13.08 36.57 28.93
CA THR A 3 -13.61 35.43 28.16
C THR A 3 -13.05 35.31 26.74
N LYS A 4 -12.52 36.40 26.17
CA LYS A 4 -11.87 36.41 24.85
C LYS A 4 -10.53 35.67 24.80
N LEU A 5 -9.84 35.49 25.93
CA LEU A 5 -8.57 34.77 25.96
C LEU A 5 -8.77 33.24 25.92
N LEU A 6 -9.92 32.75 26.41
CA LEU A 6 -10.24 31.33 26.47
C LEU A 6 -10.61 30.76 25.09
N SER A 7 -11.18 31.58 24.21
CA SER A 7 -11.56 31.17 22.85
C SER A 7 -10.37 30.99 21.90
N LEU A 8 -9.21 31.62 22.20
CA LEU A 8 -8.01 31.50 21.36
C LEU A 8 -7.23 30.20 21.62
N LEU A 9 -7.36 29.62 22.81
CA LEU A 9 -6.64 28.39 23.20
C LEU A 9 -7.23 27.12 22.56
N PHE A 10 -8.50 27.15 22.14
CA PHE A 10 -9.17 26.01 21.50
C PHE A 10 -8.87 25.87 20.00
N LEU A 11 -8.31 26.90 19.35
CA LEU A 11 -8.03 26.86 17.90
C LEU A 11 -6.70 26.15 17.56
N THR A 12 -5.80 25.96 18.52
CA THR A 12 -4.44 25.42 18.27
C THR A 12 -4.32 23.91 18.45
N PHE A 13 -5.38 23.22 18.92
CA PHE A 13 -5.38 21.76 19.10
C PHE A 13 -5.78 20.97 17.83
N GLY A 14 -6.05 21.65 16.71
CA GLY A 14 -6.80 21.08 15.57
C GLY A 14 -6.03 20.32 14.49
N ILE A 15 -4.71 20.11 14.57
CA ILE A 15 -3.96 19.51 13.45
C ILE A 15 -2.78 18.65 13.90
N PHE A 16 -3.05 17.61 14.68
CA PHE A 16 -2.19 16.44 14.63
C PHE A 16 -2.65 15.56 13.45
N VAL A 17 -2.13 15.87 12.26
CA VAL A 17 -2.23 14.97 11.11
C VAL A 17 -1.30 13.79 11.39
N PHE A 18 -1.81 12.77 12.08
CA PHE A 18 -1.08 11.54 12.31
C PHE A 18 -0.97 10.79 10.98
N SER A 19 0.18 10.89 10.33
CA SER A 19 0.52 10.00 9.22
C SER A 19 0.79 8.60 9.78
N GLN A 20 0.10 7.57 9.27
CA GLN A 20 0.30 6.19 9.72
C GLN A 20 1.74 5.76 9.42
N LYS A 21 2.49 5.38 10.45
CA LYS A 21 3.89 4.97 10.30
C LYS A 21 3.95 3.52 9.85
N VAL A 22 4.48 3.30 8.65
CA VAL A 22 4.74 1.96 8.10
C VAL A 22 6.13 1.49 8.49
N THR A 23 6.23 0.27 9.01
CA THR A 23 7.52 -0.39 9.27
C THR A 23 7.44 -1.86 8.87
N ILE A 24 8.50 -2.40 8.25
CA ILE A 24 8.60 -3.82 7.93
C ILE A 24 9.75 -4.41 8.75
N LYS A 25 9.48 -5.46 9.53
CA LYS A 25 10.50 -6.19 10.30
C LYS A 25 10.24 -7.69 10.18
N LYS A 26 11.26 -8.47 9.79
CA LYS A 26 11.18 -9.93 9.64
C LYS A 26 9.93 -10.35 8.86
N ASP A 27 9.70 -9.70 7.72
CA ASP A 27 8.54 -9.92 6.84
C ASP A 27 7.16 -9.64 7.46
N ILE A 28 7.10 -8.96 8.61
CA ILE A 28 5.85 -8.48 9.20
C ILE A 28 5.74 -6.98 8.92
N ILE A 29 4.58 -6.57 8.39
CA ILE A 29 4.20 -5.17 8.17
C ILE A 29 3.50 -4.68 9.43
N TYR A 30 4.04 -3.60 9.99
CA TYR A 30 3.50 -2.89 11.14
C TYR A 30 2.94 -1.54 10.69
N LEU A 31 1.71 -1.24 11.11
CA LEU A 31 1.11 0.10 11.04
C LEU A 31 1.00 0.65 12.46
N ASP A 32 1.64 1.78 12.72
CA ASP A 32 1.68 2.41 14.04
C ASP A 32 2.09 1.43 15.15
N ALA A 33 3.13 0.64 14.85
CA ALA A 33 3.67 -0.44 15.70
C ALA A 33 2.74 -1.64 15.98
N LYS A 34 1.54 -1.68 15.37
CA LYS A 34 0.65 -2.85 15.41
C LYS A 34 0.90 -3.76 14.21
N GLU A 35 1.00 -5.07 14.45
CA GLU A 35 1.05 -6.06 13.39
C GLU A 35 -0.19 -5.97 12.51
N CYS A 36 0.03 -5.94 11.20
CA CYS A 36 -1.01 -5.60 10.24
C CYS A 36 -1.15 -6.64 9.14
N LEU A 37 -0.04 -6.95 8.48
CA LEU A 37 0.05 -7.89 7.37
C LEU A 37 1.37 -8.64 7.47
N LYS A 38 1.50 -9.76 6.76
CA LYS A 38 2.77 -10.45 6.59
C LYS A 38 3.14 -10.49 5.11
N ILE A 39 4.42 -10.59 4.86
CA ILE A 39 5.03 -10.77 3.56
C ILE A 39 5.54 -12.22 3.51
N THR A 40 5.27 -12.90 2.41
CA THR A 40 5.77 -14.24 2.14
C THR A 40 6.24 -14.34 0.68
N GLY A 41 6.79 -15.48 0.30
CA GLY A 41 7.33 -15.72 -1.04
C GLY A 41 8.82 -15.43 -1.17
N ASP A 42 9.27 -15.19 -2.39
CA ASP A 42 10.68 -15.03 -2.76
C ASP A 42 10.98 -13.61 -3.29
N SER A 43 12.14 -13.42 -3.92
CA SER A 43 12.56 -12.11 -4.44
C SER A 43 11.74 -11.64 -5.66
N ASN A 44 11.18 -12.57 -6.41
CA ASN A 44 10.47 -12.33 -7.66
C ASN A 44 8.95 -12.51 -7.52
N ASN A 45 8.50 -13.30 -6.57
CA ASN A 45 7.10 -13.61 -6.29
C ASN A 45 6.81 -13.29 -4.83
N VAL A 46 6.23 -12.13 -4.58
CA VAL A 46 5.95 -11.64 -3.24
C VAL A 46 4.45 -11.70 -2.97
N SER A 47 4.09 -12.34 -1.86
CA SER A 47 2.72 -12.41 -1.39
C SER A 47 2.54 -11.55 -0.16
N ILE A 48 1.52 -10.69 -0.15
CA ILE A 48 1.08 -9.96 1.03
C ILE A 48 -0.15 -10.68 1.56
N VAL A 49 -0.09 -11.10 2.82
CA VAL A 49 -1.12 -11.91 3.48
C VAL A 49 -1.67 -11.18 4.70
N ASP A 50 -2.95 -11.42 4.99
CA ASP A 50 -3.57 -10.96 6.23
C ASP A 50 -3.09 -11.77 7.45
N LEU A 51 -3.51 -11.36 8.65
CA LEU A 51 -3.13 -12.06 9.89
C LEU A 51 -3.71 -13.48 10.02
N ASN A 52 -4.76 -13.80 9.26
CA ASN A 52 -5.37 -15.13 9.20
C ASN A 52 -4.65 -16.05 8.19
N GLY A 53 -3.70 -15.52 7.42
CA GLY A 53 -2.97 -16.25 6.38
C GLY A 53 -3.64 -16.23 5.02
N ASN A 54 -4.65 -15.39 4.80
CA ASN A 54 -5.25 -15.21 3.48
C ASN A 54 -4.36 -14.31 2.62
N GLU A 55 -4.02 -14.75 1.42
CA GLU A 55 -3.30 -13.90 0.46
C GLU A 55 -4.25 -12.83 -0.11
N ILE A 56 -3.83 -11.57 -0.06
CA ILE A 56 -4.65 -10.43 -0.50
C ILE A 56 -4.06 -9.70 -1.70
N ILE A 57 -2.72 -9.66 -1.81
CA ILE A 57 -2.01 -9.04 -2.92
C ILE A 57 -0.84 -9.93 -3.33
N PHE A 58 -0.63 -10.03 -4.63
CA PHE A 58 0.54 -10.65 -5.21
C PHE A 58 1.34 -9.65 -6.05
N LEU A 59 2.63 -9.50 -5.75
CA LEU A 59 3.57 -8.64 -6.45
C LEU A 59 4.62 -9.53 -7.13
N LYS A 60 4.66 -9.46 -8.46
CA LYS A 60 5.65 -10.14 -9.30
C LYS A 60 6.65 -9.16 -9.90
N PHE A 61 7.91 -9.56 -9.93
CA PHE A 61 8.97 -8.92 -10.70
C PHE A 61 9.20 -9.74 -11.95
N ILE A 62 8.87 -9.17 -13.11
CA ILE A 62 8.92 -9.89 -14.39
C ILE A 62 10.06 -9.32 -15.23
N HIS A 63 10.95 -10.21 -15.65
CA HIS A 63 12.02 -9.93 -16.59
C HIS A 63 11.53 -10.27 -18.01
N ASN A 64 11.36 -9.27 -18.87
CA ASN A 64 11.00 -9.52 -20.27
C ASN A 64 12.24 -9.96 -21.05
N SER A 65 12.28 -11.24 -21.44
CA SER A 65 13.42 -11.88 -22.11
C SER A 65 13.71 -11.37 -23.52
N ARG A 66 12.85 -10.53 -24.12
CA ARG A 66 13.08 -10.03 -25.47
C ARG A 66 14.08 -8.87 -25.51
N TYR A 67 13.92 -7.79 -24.72
CA TYR A 67 14.86 -6.65 -24.60
C TYR A 67 14.53 -5.69 -23.42
N GLY A 68 13.75 -6.11 -22.40
CA GLY A 68 13.03 -5.16 -21.54
C GLY A 68 13.57 -4.98 -20.12
N SER A 69 13.47 -3.75 -19.61
CA SER A 69 13.59 -3.45 -18.17
C SER A 69 12.63 -4.30 -17.35
N VAL A 70 12.96 -4.57 -16.09
CA VAL A 70 12.05 -5.21 -15.14
C VAL A 70 10.76 -4.40 -15.06
N TYR A 71 9.61 -5.06 -15.06
CA TYR A 71 8.34 -4.46 -14.68
C TYR A 71 7.71 -5.22 -13.54
N ASN A 72 6.84 -4.55 -12.81
CA ASN A 72 6.03 -5.16 -11.77
C ASN A 72 4.65 -5.49 -12.28
N LYS A 73 4.14 -6.65 -11.84
CA LYS A 73 2.73 -7.00 -11.93
C LYS A 73 2.17 -7.12 -10.52
N ILE A 74 1.15 -6.34 -10.21
CA ILE A 74 0.48 -6.36 -8.91
C ILE A 74 -0.95 -6.85 -9.11
N THR A 75 -1.32 -7.92 -8.43
CA THR A 75 -2.66 -8.53 -8.47
C THR A 75 -3.35 -8.36 -7.11
N PHE A 76 -4.57 -7.84 -7.11
CA PHE A 76 -5.44 -7.73 -5.94
C PHE A 76 -6.44 -8.89 -5.95
N LEU A 77 -6.20 -9.90 -5.13
CA LEU A 77 -6.84 -11.21 -5.27
C LEU A 77 -8.35 -11.19 -5.00
N GLY A 78 -8.80 -10.42 -4.00
CA GLY A 78 -10.22 -10.35 -3.64
C GLY A 78 -11.13 -9.90 -4.80
N GLN A 79 -10.60 -9.13 -5.74
CA GLN A 79 -11.35 -8.60 -6.89
C GLN A 79 -10.88 -9.15 -8.24
N GLY A 80 -9.82 -9.97 -8.27
CA GLY A 80 -9.21 -10.44 -9.52
C GLY A 80 -8.62 -9.33 -10.41
N LEU A 81 -8.38 -8.14 -9.84
CA LEU A 81 -7.87 -7.00 -10.58
C LEU A 81 -6.34 -6.98 -10.58
N THR A 82 -5.76 -6.46 -11.65
CA THR A 82 -4.31 -6.43 -11.85
C THR A 82 -3.86 -5.12 -12.45
N LEU A 83 -2.65 -4.67 -12.11
CA LEU A 83 -1.92 -3.64 -12.81
C LEU A 83 -0.52 -4.11 -13.17
N THR A 84 0.05 -3.49 -14.19
CA THR A 84 1.44 -3.65 -14.62
C THR A 84 2.13 -2.30 -14.69
N SER A 85 3.36 -2.18 -14.19
CA SER A 85 4.11 -0.92 -14.25
C SER A 85 5.60 -1.16 -14.44
N GLN A 86 6.19 -0.47 -15.42
CA GLN A 86 7.61 -0.46 -15.75
C GLN A 86 8.24 0.89 -15.43
N SER A 87 7.50 1.99 -15.61
CA SER A 87 8.00 3.33 -15.27
C SER A 87 8.08 3.57 -13.76
N TYR A 88 7.26 2.86 -12.98
CA TYR A 88 7.21 2.97 -11.52
C TYR A 88 7.35 1.59 -10.85
N ILE A 89 8.59 1.21 -10.56
CA ILE A 89 8.91 -0.08 -9.93
C ILE A 89 8.60 -0.04 -8.43
N PHE A 90 7.62 -0.85 -8.03
CA PHE A 90 7.21 -1.06 -6.66
C PHE A 90 8.13 -2.05 -5.95
N SER A 91 8.86 -1.55 -4.95
CA SER A 91 9.40 -2.42 -3.89
C SER A 91 8.29 -2.85 -2.93
N LYS A 92 8.55 -3.91 -2.13
CA LYS A 92 7.63 -4.39 -1.08
C LYS A 92 7.14 -3.25 -0.18
N LYS A 93 8.07 -2.43 0.30
CA LYS A 93 7.77 -1.30 1.20
C LYS A 93 7.00 -0.19 0.48
N LEU A 94 7.45 0.17 -0.72
CA LEU A 94 6.86 1.24 -1.50
C LEU A 94 5.41 0.94 -1.87
N LEU A 95 5.10 -0.32 -2.23
CA LEU A 95 3.74 -0.75 -2.50
C LEU A 95 2.83 -0.49 -1.28
N ILE A 96 3.23 -0.94 -0.10
CA ILE A 96 2.46 -0.73 1.14
C ILE A 96 2.27 0.76 1.44
N GLU A 97 3.34 1.56 1.33
CA GLU A 97 3.27 3.01 1.54
C GLU A 97 2.27 3.67 0.57
N LYS A 98 2.29 3.30 -0.72
CA LYS A 98 1.38 3.86 -1.73
C LYS A 98 -0.07 3.41 -1.55
N LEU A 99 -0.30 2.18 -1.09
CA LEU A 99 -1.64 1.71 -0.76
C LEU A 99 -2.23 2.49 0.42
N ILE A 100 -1.43 2.83 1.42
CA ILE A 100 -1.88 3.61 2.59
C ILE A 100 -2.10 5.07 2.24
N GLU A 101 -1.16 5.68 1.51
CA GLU A 101 -1.27 7.06 1.02
C GLU A 101 -2.54 7.25 0.17
N SER A 102 -2.85 6.25 -0.66
CA SER A 102 -4.05 6.25 -1.51
C SER A 102 -5.31 5.77 -0.77
N LYS A 103 -5.21 5.48 0.54
CA LYS A 103 -6.28 4.92 1.40
C LYS A 103 -6.86 3.59 0.91
N VAL A 104 -6.16 2.90 0.01
CA VAL A 104 -6.50 1.56 -0.48
C VAL A 104 -6.27 0.54 0.62
N LEU A 105 -5.15 0.64 1.35
CA LEU A 105 -4.94 -0.13 2.57
C LEU A 105 -5.29 0.76 3.75
N ASN A 106 -6.38 0.42 4.44
CA ASN A 106 -6.84 1.13 5.62
C ASN A 106 -7.18 0.14 6.72
N ASN A 107 -6.69 0.39 7.94
CA ASN A 107 -6.89 -0.51 9.08
C ASN A 107 -6.59 -1.99 8.74
N CYS A 108 -5.50 -2.24 8.01
CA CYS A 108 -5.06 -3.57 7.59
C CYS A 108 -5.99 -4.32 6.64
N LYS A 109 -6.92 -3.60 5.99
CA LYS A 109 -7.84 -4.15 5.00
C LYS A 109 -7.79 -3.35 3.71
N LEU A 110 -8.05 -4.03 2.60
CA LEU A 110 -8.20 -3.37 1.32
C LEU A 110 -9.59 -2.77 1.21
N ASP A 111 -9.63 -1.51 0.79
CA ASP A 111 -10.82 -0.79 0.38
C ASP A 111 -11.04 -1.05 -1.12
N GLU A 112 -12.05 -1.85 -1.43
CA GLU A 112 -12.23 -2.38 -2.77
C GLU A 112 -12.51 -1.30 -3.82
N GLU A 113 -13.28 -0.27 -3.46
CA GLU A 113 -13.63 0.83 -4.36
C GLU A 113 -12.37 1.60 -4.80
N LYS A 114 -11.41 1.75 -3.88
CA LYS A 114 -10.17 2.50 -4.13
C LYS A 114 -9.13 1.69 -4.89
N VAL A 115 -9.22 0.35 -4.90
CA VAL A 115 -8.32 -0.49 -5.72
C VAL A 115 -8.44 -0.10 -7.20
N ASN A 116 -9.65 0.12 -7.69
CA ASN A 116 -9.87 0.54 -9.08
C ASN A 116 -9.17 1.87 -9.38
N THR A 117 -9.33 2.88 -8.53
CA THR A 117 -8.64 4.17 -8.70
C THR A 117 -7.13 4.04 -8.62
N PHE A 118 -6.61 3.18 -7.76
CA PHE A 118 -5.18 2.90 -7.66
C PHE A 118 -4.64 2.27 -8.93
N ILE A 119 -5.36 1.30 -9.49
CA ILE A 119 -5.01 0.66 -10.76
C ILE A 119 -5.01 1.71 -11.88
N MET A 120 -6.07 2.50 -12.03
CA MET A 120 -6.13 3.54 -13.05
C MET A 120 -4.96 4.53 -13.00
N LYS A 121 -4.40 4.76 -11.80
CA LYS A 121 -3.28 5.70 -11.60
C LYS A 121 -1.92 5.12 -12.00
N TYR A 122 -1.71 3.82 -11.82
CA TYR A 122 -0.39 3.20 -11.93
C TYR A 122 -0.28 2.13 -13.02
N ASP A 123 -1.40 1.67 -13.58
CA ASP A 123 -1.40 0.66 -14.62
C ASP A 123 -0.95 1.22 -15.97
N GLU A 124 0.14 0.70 -16.48
CA GLU A 124 0.71 0.98 -17.79
C GLU A 124 0.25 -0.02 -18.85
N ASN A 125 -0.52 -1.06 -18.48
CA ASN A 125 -1.08 -2.06 -19.39
C ASN A 125 -0.04 -2.78 -20.28
N ILE A 126 1.14 -3.13 -19.74
CA ILE A 126 2.29 -3.67 -20.48
C ILE A 126 2.01 -5.02 -21.14
N GLU A 127 1.18 -5.86 -20.51
CA GLU A 127 0.88 -7.22 -20.98
C GLU A 127 -0.32 -7.30 -21.94
N ARG A 128 -0.93 -6.17 -22.31
CA ARG A 128 -2.09 -6.12 -23.22
C ARG A 128 -1.69 -5.81 -24.66
#